data_AF-A0AAN1PNR5-F1
#
_entry.id   AF-A0AAN1PNR5-F1
#
_cell.length_a   1.000
_cell.length_b   1.000
_cell.length_c   1.000
_cell.angle_alpha   90.00
_cell.angle_beta   90.00
_cell.angle_gamma   90.00
#
_symmetry.space_group_name_H-M   'P 1'
#
loop_
_entity.id
_entity.type
_entity.pdbx_description
1 polymer ?
#
loop_
_entity_poly.entity_id
_entity_poly.type
_entity_poly.pdbx_seq_one_letter_code
_entity_poly.pdbx_strand_id
1 'polypeptide(L)' 'MTVTIDGKEYTTTVTDNAWSLEVPASAVEALAEGTQTIKADVSDEAGNPAPQASHDIEVDTEAPSISSPANRRR' A
#
# COMPACT_ATOMS: atom_id res chain seq x y z
N MET A 1 16.15 -3.58 -4.11
CA MET A 1 14.99 -3.93 -3.26
C MET A 1 13.75 -3.79 -4.13
N THR A 2 12.96 -4.83 -4.22
CA THR A 2 11.69 -4.85 -4.95
C THR A 2 10.56 -4.94 -3.95
N VAL A 3 9.56 -4.07 -4.11
CA VAL A 3 8.34 -4.06 -3.30
C VAL A 3 7.17 -4.31 -4.23
N THR A 4 6.34 -5.29 -3.90
CA THR A 4 5.12 -5.58 -4.65
C THR A 4 3.91 -5.11 -3.85
N ILE A 5 3.06 -4.29 -4.48
CA ILE A 5 1.80 -3.80 -3.93
C ILE A 5 0.70 -4.11 -4.95
N ASP A 6 -0.28 -4.92 -4.56
CA ASP A 6 -1.42 -5.29 -5.44
C ASP A 6 -0.97 -5.80 -6.82
N GLY A 7 0.09 -6.62 -6.83
CA GLY A 7 0.69 -7.18 -8.06
C GLY A 7 1.51 -6.20 -8.91
N LYS A 8 1.60 -4.91 -8.53
CA LYS A 8 2.52 -3.95 -9.16
C LYS A 8 3.87 -3.96 -8.47
N GLU A 9 4.93 -3.99 -9.26
CA GLU A 9 6.31 -3.95 -8.77
C GLU A 9 6.83 -2.51 -8.68
N TYR A 10 7.46 -2.22 -7.56
CA TYR A 10 8.10 -0.95 -7.25
C TYR A 10 9.55 -1.21 -6.85
N THR A 11 10.47 -0.42 -7.40
CA THR A 11 11.89 -0.50 -7.04
C THR A 11 12.23 0.61 -6.07
N THR A 12 12.88 0.23 -4.97
CA THR A 12 13.43 1.20 -4.00
C THR A 12 14.84 0.81 -3.60
N THR A 13 15.50 1.68 -2.88
CA THR A 13 16.84 1.47 -2.31
C THR A 13 16.73 1.38 -0.79
N VAL A 14 17.55 0.51 -0.21
CA VAL A 14 17.69 0.42 1.24
C VAL A 14 18.79 1.40 1.65
N THR A 15 18.48 2.30 2.57
CA THR A 15 19.41 3.27 3.16
C THR A 15 19.38 3.09 4.68
N ASP A 16 20.54 2.91 5.32
CA ASP A 16 20.65 2.74 6.78
C ASP A 16 19.74 1.64 7.36
N ASN A 17 19.71 0.46 6.71
CA ASN A 17 18.83 -0.67 7.07
C ASN A 17 17.32 -0.37 7.02
N ALA A 18 16.92 0.79 6.48
CA ALA A 18 15.53 1.17 6.25
C ALA A 18 15.28 1.39 4.76
N TRP A 19 14.02 1.40 4.36
CA TRP A 19 13.62 1.74 3.01
C TRP A 19 12.33 2.54 3.06
N SER A 20 12.15 3.40 2.07
CA SER A 20 10.92 4.16 1.86
C SER A 20 10.51 4.06 0.40
N LEU A 21 9.21 4.00 0.15
CA LEU A 21 8.65 4.01 -1.19
C LEU A 21 7.51 5.03 -1.22
N GLU A 22 7.61 6.00 -2.12
CA GLU A 22 6.50 6.92 -2.39
C GLU A 22 5.55 6.26 -3.38
N VAL A 23 4.34 5.95 -2.91
CA VAL A 23 3.26 5.41 -3.76
C VAL A 23 2.38 6.58 -4.20
N PRO A 24 2.23 6.85 -5.50
CA PRO A 24 1.41 7.96 -5.98
C PRO A 24 -0.07 7.74 -5.64
N ALA A 25 -0.81 8.82 -5.39
CA ALA A 25 -2.22 8.77 -5.02
C ALA A 25 -3.06 7.98 -6.04
N SER A 26 -2.79 8.12 -7.34
CA SER A 26 -3.48 7.35 -8.39
C SER A 26 -3.23 5.84 -8.33
N ALA A 27 -2.10 5.42 -7.76
CA ALA A 27 -1.84 4.00 -7.50
C ALA A 27 -2.62 3.53 -6.27
N VAL A 28 -2.74 4.37 -5.24
CA VAL A 28 -3.54 4.10 -4.02
C VAL A 28 -5.04 4.05 -4.35
N GLU A 29 -5.55 4.97 -5.17
CA GLU A 29 -6.94 4.97 -5.67
C GLU A 29 -7.25 3.76 -6.56
N ALA A 30 -6.23 3.17 -7.19
CA ALA A 30 -6.38 1.96 -8.00
C ALA A 30 -6.35 0.68 -7.15
N LEU A 31 -6.00 0.75 -5.86
CA LEU A 31 -6.06 -0.40 -4.96
C LEU A 31 -7.51 -0.74 -4.66
N ALA A 32 -7.83 -2.03 -4.64
CA ALA A 32 -9.15 -2.48 -4.21
C ALA A 32 -9.34 -2.19 -2.71
N GLU A 33 -10.58 -1.85 -2.32
CA GLU A 33 -10.94 -1.72 -0.91
C GLU A 33 -10.71 -3.03 -0.14
N GLY A 34 -10.30 -2.89 1.12
CA GLY A 34 -10.00 -4.00 2.02
C GLY A 34 -8.51 -4.27 2.17
N THR A 35 -8.17 -5.50 2.59
CA THR A 35 -6.81 -5.87 2.96
C THR A 35 -5.92 -6.06 1.74
N GLN A 36 -4.81 -5.33 1.69
CA GLN A 36 -3.76 -5.45 0.69
C GLN A 36 -2.47 -5.97 1.33
N THR A 37 -1.87 -6.99 0.74
CA THR A 37 -0.59 -7.53 1.22
C THR A 37 0.56 -6.92 0.44
N ILE A 38 1.41 -6.17 1.15
CA ILE A 38 2.68 -5.65 0.64
C ILE A 38 3.75 -6.72 0.82
N LYS A 39 4.55 -6.95 -0.22
CA LYS A 39 5.70 -7.87 -0.20
C LYS A 39 6.99 -7.12 -0.50
N ALA A 40 8.04 -7.46 0.21
CA ALA A 40 9.32 -6.79 0.15
C ALA A 40 10.45 -7.82 0.03
N ASP A 41 11.20 -7.73 -1.07
CA ASP A 41 12.28 -8.63 -1.44
C ASP A 41 13.59 -7.85 -1.61
N VAL A 42 14.59 -8.21 -0.81
CA VAL A 42 15.93 -7.61 -0.83
C VAL A 42 16.97 -8.68 -1.07
N SER A 43 18.00 -8.35 -1.86
CA SER A 43 19.19 -9.18 -2.05
C SER A 43 20.42 -8.42 -1.57
N ASP A 44 21.41 -9.14 -1.05
CA ASP A 44 22.72 -8.57 -0.72
C ASP A 44 23.54 -8.26 -1.99
N GLU A 45 24.70 -7.62 -1.81
CA GLU A 45 25.59 -7.26 -2.92
C GLU A 45 26.16 -8.47 -3.66
N ALA A 46 26.20 -9.65 -3.02
CA ALA A 46 26.60 -10.92 -3.62
C ALA A 46 25.43 -11.61 -4.37
N GLY A 47 24.22 -11.05 -4.33
CA GLY A 47 23.03 -11.57 -4.99
C GLY A 47 22.23 -12.59 -4.16
N ASN A 48 22.56 -12.82 -2.89
CA ASN A 48 21.79 -13.72 -2.04
C ASN A 48 20.49 -13.04 -1.59
N PRO A 49 19.32 -13.67 -1.77
CA PRO A 49 18.06 -13.12 -1.30
C PRO A 49 17.96 -13.22 0.23
N ALA A 50 17.49 -12.14 0.85
CA ALA A 50 17.07 -12.16 2.24
C ALA A 50 15.67 -12.81 2.37
N PRO A 51 15.25 -13.19 3.59
CA PRO A 51 13.87 -13.60 3.84
C PRO A 51 12.89 -12.52 3.38
N GLN A 52 11.87 -12.93 2.62
CA GLN A 52 10.82 -12.03 2.17
C GLN A 52 10.07 -11.47 3.38
N ALA A 53 9.89 -10.15 3.40
CA ALA A 53 9.04 -9.49 4.37
C ALA A 53 7.66 -9.23 3.76
N SER A 54 6.59 -9.41 4.54
CA SER A 54 5.25 -9.05 4.13
C SER A 54 4.54 -8.23 5.20
N HIS A 55 3.71 -7.29 4.78
CA HIS A 55 2.89 -6.48 5.67
C HIS A 55 1.52 -6.25 5.06
N ASP A 56 0.48 -6.48 5.84
CA ASP A 56 -0.89 -6.23 5.41
C ASP A 56 -1.28 -4.80 5.77
N ILE A 57 -1.92 -4.12 4.82
CA ILE A 57 -2.51 -2.80 5.01
C ILE A 57 -4.01 -2.87 4.71
N GLU A 58 -4.81 -2.00 5.31
CA GLU A 58 -6.23 -1.88 5.01
C GLU A 58 -6.45 -0.61 4.18
N VAL A 59 -7.08 -0.76 3.02
CA VAL A 59 -7.46 0.36 2.14
C VAL A 59 -8.93 0.67 2.39
N ASP A 60 -9.19 1.84 2.96
CA ASP A 60 -10.51 2.43 3.13
C ASP A 60 -10.56 3.73 2.33
N THR A 61 -11.30 3.69 1.22
CA THR A 61 -11.54 4.85 0.34
C THR A 61 -12.97 5.36 0.44
N GLU A 62 -13.80 4.74 1.29
CA GLU A 62 -15.22 5.03 1.36
C GLU A 62 -15.44 6.32 2.16
N ALA A 63 -15.84 7.39 1.47
CA ALA A 63 -16.17 8.64 2.13
C ALA A 63 -17.42 8.45 3.03
N PRO A 64 -17.44 9.00 4.26
CA PRO A 64 -18.59 8.86 5.13
C PRO A 64 -19.83 9.53 4.51
N SER A 65 -20.95 8.81 4.43
CA SER A 65 -22.20 9.36 3.93
C SER A 65 -23.06 9.95 5.06
N ILE A 66 -23.38 11.24 4.96
CA ILE A 66 -24.36 11.90 5.84
C ILE A 66 -25.70 11.96 5.11
N SER A 67 -26.63 11.09 5.48
CA SER A 67 -28.03 11.26 5.11
C SER A 67 -28.65 12.31 6.04
N SER A 68 -28.82 13.54 5.55
CA SER A 68 -29.61 14.53 6.28
C SER A 68 -31.07 14.07 6.27
N PRO A 69 -31.72 13.81 7.42
CA PRO A 69 -33.14 13.49 7.43
C PRO A 69 -33.91 14.68 6.86
N ALA A 70 -34.73 14.44 5.85
CA ALA A 70 -35.60 15.45 5.27
C ALA A 70 -36.51 16.04 6.36
N ASN A 71 -36.17 17.23 6.86
CA ASN A 71 -37.01 17.96 7.78
C ASN A 71 -38.30 18.36 7.05
N ARG A 72 -39.35 17.53 7.16
CA ARG A 72 -40.69 17.87 6.66
C ARG A 72 -41.22 19.01 7.51
N ARG A 73 -41.23 20.20 6.92
CA ARG A 73 -41.92 21.39 7.44
C ARG A 73 -43.38 21.05 7.80
N ARG A 74 -43.81 21.41 9.01
CA ARG A 74 -45.20 21.73 9.33
C ARG A 74 -45.23 23.14 9.91
#